data_AF-A0A517MVC6-F1
#
_entry.id   AF-A0A517MVC6-F1
#
_cell.length_a   1.000
_cell.length_b   1.000
_cell.length_c   1.000
_cell.angle_alpha   90.00
_cell.angle_beta   90.00
_cell.angle_gamma   90.00
#
_symmetry.space_group_name_H-M   'P 1'
#
loop_
_entity.id
_entity.type
_entity.pdbx_description
1 polymer ?
#
loop_
_entity_poly.entity_id
_entity_poly.type
_entity_poly.pdbx_seq_one_letter_code
_entity_poly.pdbx_strand_id
1 'polypeptide(L)'
;MDAHQLLNALSASFFALLGIWAAVVRRHWFLRFGVVCVCLLSALFIPAYEAVIEFGLLVGVIVAGVWLARGRKNWRPQLSLETALLITVVVAVVAAVVAKLPELSYHDFAWMTVNGLAPALLALGCLWLVFGRAKLRTRLLFVGLGFVPFMAFYHFLRGVEELISSWYLWNGPPWSWENYYSGHKVVRWLQRNLPTIGTSTTIILAVLIAARGSGWFTSDDEGDPAVRRAGQLVSRAILAAIMVGVILPLTYVFYCLLNPPTFPIAQVPPSNGYDDFFAAGELVNEQSQVLFSNWQSTSTKQRRELVLGWQSTIERIEAGLEKQCVWPLQPGASLQTEKAQQTIEFLRRDGVVLACATEFEVSSGDPTRALELVLTYYHFGQVVDFTFLYGVVGYDPTILLSQVNLLLPSLDAASCRTLAKHIRKYRLGDEDSLRQVLQTKRIRNSNRNWQSHLYELLNEWSGVDVVHWEERHFRNWTAHTRLLAIQALLQAYWLESNSLPESLHELEPRNLSEVRLDPFSGEPFQYATNLDRRTYKLSSVGRDGKADVKAPNEKGYSLGSSDDIEITGPAKLKDRPKR
;
A
#
# COMPACT_ATOMS: atom_id res chain seq x y z
N MET A 1 1.26 9.40 18.11
CA MET A 1 0.96 7.97 17.96
C MET A 1 -0.16 7.88 16.94
N ASP A 2 0.01 7.11 15.86
CA ASP A 2 -1.03 6.93 14.84
C ASP A 2 -2.02 5.82 15.23
N ALA A 3 -3.11 5.67 14.47
CA ALA A 3 -4.14 4.67 14.72
C ALA A 3 -3.59 3.23 14.65
N HIS A 4 -2.64 2.97 13.75
CA HIS A 4 -2.02 1.66 13.56
C HIS A 4 -1.18 1.26 14.78
N GLN A 5 -0.37 2.18 15.29
CA GLN A 5 0.42 2.00 16.51
C GLN A 5 -0.48 1.72 17.72
N LEU A 6 -1.59 2.46 17.84
CA LEU A 6 -2.56 2.23 18.91
C LEU A 6 -3.18 0.84 18.81
N LEU A 7 -3.66 0.44 17.62
CA LEU A 7 -4.31 -0.85 17.44
C LEU A 7 -3.37 -2.02 17.72
N ASN A 8 -2.13 -1.95 17.25
CA ASN A 8 -1.12 -2.97 17.53
C ASN A 8 -0.83 -3.07 19.03
N ALA A 9 -0.75 -1.92 19.71
CA ALA A 9 -0.55 -1.90 21.16
C ALA A 9 -1.72 -2.53 21.91
N LEU A 10 -2.96 -2.16 21.55
CA LEU A 10 -4.17 -2.72 22.17
C LEU A 10 -4.26 -4.24 21.94
N SER A 11 -4.02 -4.70 20.71
CA SER A 11 -4.10 -6.12 20.35
C SER A 11 -3.04 -6.95 21.07
N ALA A 12 -1.77 -6.51 21.03
CA ALA A 12 -0.68 -7.18 21.72
C ALA A 12 -0.90 -7.22 23.24
N SER A 13 -1.34 -6.11 23.85
CA SER A 13 -1.68 -6.06 25.27
C SER A 13 -2.85 -6.98 25.62
N PHE A 14 -3.91 -6.99 24.82
CA PHE A 14 -5.08 -7.85 25.04
C PHE A 14 -4.69 -9.33 25.07
N PHE A 15 -4.00 -9.81 24.03
CA PHE A 15 -3.59 -11.21 23.95
C PHE A 15 -2.50 -11.56 24.98
N ALA A 16 -1.61 -10.63 25.32
CA ALA A 16 -0.65 -10.82 26.42
C ALA A 16 -1.36 -11.01 27.75
N LEU A 17 -2.36 -10.18 28.05
CA LEU A 17 -3.13 -10.27 29.30
C LEU A 17 -3.97 -11.56 29.35
N LEU A 18 -4.56 -11.98 28.23
CA LEU A 18 -5.22 -13.28 28.11
C LEU A 18 -4.25 -14.44 28.36
N GLY A 19 -3.06 -14.41 27.77
CA GLY A 19 -2.02 -15.41 27.97
C GLY A 19 -1.55 -15.47 29.43
N ILE A 20 -1.31 -14.33 30.07
CA ILE A 20 -0.96 -14.24 31.49
C ILE A 20 -2.10 -14.78 32.37
N TRP A 21 -3.35 -14.40 32.09
CA TRP A 21 -4.52 -14.83 32.86
C TRP A 21 -4.75 -16.35 32.76
N ALA A 22 -4.55 -16.93 31.58
CA ALA A 22 -4.60 -18.37 31.36
C ALA A 22 -3.45 -19.09 32.08
N ALA A 23 -2.23 -18.52 32.04
CA ALA A 23 -1.05 -19.15 32.62
C ALA A 23 -1.00 -19.08 34.15
N VAL A 24 -1.46 -17.98 34.76
CA VAL A 24 -1.23 -17.72 36.19
C VAL A 24 -2.22 -18.42 37.12
N VAL A 25 -3.40 -18.87 36.66
CA VAL A 25 -4.35 -19.52 37.58
C VAL A 25 -4.34 -21.04 37.46
N ARG A 26 -4.23 -21.72 38.61
CA ARG A 26 -4.17 -23.18 38.70
C ARG A 26 -5.53 -23.86 38.49
N ARG A 27 -6.61 -23.24 38.97
CA ARG A 27 -7.97 -23.80 38.88
C ARG A 27 -8.63 -23.36 37.58
N HIS A 28 -9.30 -24.28 36.89
CA HIS A 28 -10.01 -24.03 35.63
C HIS A 28 -9.11 -23.54 34.49
N TRP A 29 -7.82 -23.92 34.47
CA TRP A 29 -6.89 -23.55 33.39
C TRP A 29 -7.47 -23.91 32.01
N PHE A 30 -8.20 -25.02 31.92
CA PHE A 30 -8.85 -25.46 30.68
C PHE A 30 -9.91 -24.48 30.18
N LEU A 31 -10.88 -24.09 31.02
CA LEU A 31 -11.93 -23.13 30.63
C LEU A 31 -11.32 -21.82 30.13
N ARG A 32 -10.27 -21.36 30.80
CA ARG A 32 -9.55 -20.13 30.46
C ARG A 32 -8.85 -20.26 29.12
N PHE A 33 -8.13 -21.37 28.91
CA PHE A 33 -7.52 -21.66 27.63
C PHE A 33 -8.56 -21.75 26.52
N GLY A 34 -9.73 -22.36 26.79
CA GLY A 34 -10.88 -22.36 25.90
C GLY A 34 -11.34 -20.95 25.52
N VAL A 35 -11.45 -20.03 26.48
CA VAL A 35 -11.76 -18.61 26.20
C VAL A 35 -10.70 -17.97 25.30
N VAL A 36 -9.40 -18.20 25.59
CA VAL A 36 -8.32 -17.67 24.75
C VAL A 36 -8.39 -18.24 23.34
N CYS A 37 -8.64 -19.54 23.19
CA CYS A 37 -8.86 -20.17 21.89
C CYS A 37 -10.06 -19.58 21.17
N VAL A 38 -11.20 -19.36 21.83
CA VAL A 38 -12.37 -18.74 21.20
C VAL A 38 -12.03 -17.32 20.70
N CYS A 39 -11.34 -16.50 21.50
CA CYS A 39 -10.90 -15.17 21.10
C CYS A 39 -9.87 -15.17 19.96
N LEU A 40 -8.96 -16.15 19.92
CA LEU A 40 -8.01 -16.30 18.81
C LEU A 40 -8.73 -16.76 17.55
N LEU A 41 -9.56 -17.81 17.67
CA LEU A 41 -10.27 -18.41 16.54
C LEU A 41 -11.35 -17.50 15.96
N SER A 42 -11.86 -16.51 16.69
CA SER A 42 -12.77 -15.52 16.11
C SER A 42 -12.11 -14.73 14.98
N ALA A 43 -10.78 -14.57 14.97
CA ALA A 43 -10.07 -13.95 13.84
C ALA A 43 -10.21 -14.77 12.54
N LEU A 44 -10.55 -16.07 12.61
CA LEU A 44 -10.81 -16.89 11.43
C LEU A 44 -12.15 -16.55 10.74
N PHE A 45 -13.03 -15.76 11.38
CA PHE A 45 -14.22 -15.22 10.70
C PHE A 45 -13.85 -14.14 9.66
N ILE A 46 -12.66 -13.54 9.77
CA ILE A 46 -12.14 -12.49 8.86
C ILE A 46 -10.83 -12.94 8.21
N PRO A 47 -10.82 -14.09 7.51
CA PRO A 47 -9.65 -14.95 7.19
C PRO A 47 -8.26 -14.49 7.68
N ALA A 48 -8.12 -14.15 8.97
CA ALA A 48 -6.93 -13.48 9.51
C ALA A 48 -6.00 -14.49 10.15
N TYR A 49 -5.54 -15.43 9.33
CA TYR A 49 -4.69 -16.53 9.78
C TYR A 49 -3.38 -16.02 10.38
N GLU A 50 -2.85 -14.92 9.85
CA GLU A 50 -1.62 -14.28 10.31
C GLU A 50 -1.77 -13.79 11.76
N ALA A 51 -2.91 -13.17 12.07
CA ALA A 51 -3.23 -12.73 13.43
C ALA A 51 -3.36 -13.93 14.39
N VAL A 52 -3.94 -15.04 13.93
CA VAL A 52 -4.03 -16.28 14.74
C VAL A 52 -2.65 -16.85 15.04
N ILE A 53 -1.74 -16.89 14.06
CA ILE A 53 -0.37 -17.36 14.25
C ILE A 53 0.38 -16.43 15.20
N GLU A 54 0.37 -15.12 14.94
CA GLU A 54 1.09 -14.12 15.71
C GLU A 54 0.65 -14.12 17.19
N PHE A 55 -0.65 -13.98 17.43
CA PHE A 55 -1.20 -13.94 18.78
C PHE A 55 -1.23 -15.32 19.45
N GLY A 56 -1.33 -16.39 18.67
CA GLY A 56 -1.18 -17.76 19.16
C GLY A 56 0.22 -18.04 19.69
N LEU A 57 1.26 -17.64 18.94
CA LEU A 57 2.66 -17.70 19.37
C LEU A 57 2.89 -16.84 20.60
N LEU A 58 2.34 -15.63 20.62
CA LEU A 58 2.43 -14.72 21.76
C LEU A 58 1.91 -15.40 23.04
N VAL A 59 0.67 -15.90 23.00
CA VAL A 59 0.02 -16.59 24.12
C VAL A 59 0.82 -17.84 24.52
N GLY A 60 1.23 -18.66 23.55
CA GLY A 60 1.97 -19.90 23.78
C GLY A 60 3.29 -19.67 24.51
N VAL A 61 4.05 -18.65 24.09
CA VAL A 61 5.33 -18.28 24.72
C VAL A 61 5.14 -17.77 26.14
N ILE A 62 4.10 -16.96 26.39
CA ILE A 62 3.77 -16.51 27.76
C ILE A 62 3.44 -17.71 28.65
N VAL A 63 2.57 -18.61 28.18
CA VAL A 63 2.17 -19.80 28.94
C VAL A 63 3.40 -20.68 29.26
N ALA A 64 4.24 -20.94 28.26
CA ALA A 64 5.48 -21.70 28.43
C ALA A 64 6.45 -21.01 29.41
N GLY A 65 6.65 -19.69 29.28
CA GLY A 65 7.53 -18.91 30.15
C GLY A 65 7.07 -18.91 31.61
N VAL A 66 5.77 -18.68 31.85
CA VAL A 66 5.19 -18.75 33.21
C VAL A 66 5.30 -20.16 33.79
N TRP A 67 5.08 -21.19 32.96
CA TRP A 67 5.21 -22.58 33.37
C TRP A 67 6.65 -22.93 33.75
N LEU A 68 7.65 -22.54 32.95
CA LEU A 68 9.08 -22.71 33.27
C LEU A 68 9.47 -21.97 34.56
N ALA A 69 9.01 -20.72 34.71
CA ALA A 69 9.35 -19.87 35.85
C ALA A 69 8.81 -20.40 37.19
N ARG A 70 7.75 -21.23 37.19
CA ARG A 70 7.19 -21.83 38.39
C ARG A 70 8.09 -22.87 39.06
N GLY A 71 9.12 -23.36 38.36
CA GLY A 71 10.11 -24.28 38.90
C GLY A 71 9.61 -25.72 39.09
N ARG A 72 10.49 -26.69 38.83
CA ARG A 72 10.21 -28.15 38.87
C ARG A 72 10.03 -28.75 40.28
N LYS A 73 10.25 -28.01 41.37
CA LYS A 73 10.53 -28.60 42.69
C LYS A 73 9.40 -29.44 43.32
N ASN A 74 8.15 -29.36 42.84
CA ASN A 74 7.04 -30.23 43.27
C ASN A 74 6.18 -30.72 42.09
N TRP A 75 6.68 -30.64 40.86
CA TRP A 75 5.86 -30.92 39.69
C TRP A 75 6.04 -32.37 39.24
N ARG A 76 5.09 -33.23 39.63
CA ARG A 76 4.86 -34.51 38.93
C ARG A 76 3.90 -34.18 37.78
N PRO A 77 4.33 -34.17 36.51
CA PRO A 77 3.40 -34.05 35.39
C PRO A 77 2.59 -35.35 35.34
N GLN A 78 1.53 -35.43 36.14
CA GLN A 78 0.42 -36.30 35.82
C GLN A 78 -0.32 -35.57 34.71
N LEU A 79 0.14 -35.74 33.47
CA LEU A 79 -0.73 -35.54 32.32
C LEU A 79 -1.88 -36.53 32.53
N SER A 80 -2.96 -36.05 33.15
CA SER A 80 -4.19 -36.84 33.22
C SER A 80 -4.60 -37.16 31.79
N LEU A 81 -5.25 -38.30 31.59
CA LEU A 81 -5.84 -38.64 30.29
C LEU A 81 -6.70 -37.50 29.75
N GLU A 82 -7.39 -36.78 30.64
CA GLU A 82 -8.13 -35.55 30.33
C GLU A 82 -7.23 -34.48 29.70
N THR A 83 -6.06 -34.20 30.29
CA THR A 83 -5.12 -33.20 29.76
C THR A 83 -4.57 -33.63 28.39
N ALA A 84 -4.28 -34.93 28.21
CA ALA A 84 -3.83 -35.46 26.92
C ALA A 84 -4.92 -35.33 25.84
N LEU A 85 -6.16 -35.72 26.14
CA LEU A 85 -7.31 -35.57 25.24
C LEU A 85 -7.55 -34.09 24.89
N LEU A 86 -7.40 -33.19 25.85
CA LEU A 86 -7.55 -31.76 25.58
C LEU A 86 -6.45 -31.21 24.68
N ILE A 87 -5.20 -31.64 24.85
CA ILE A 87 -4.11 -31.30 23.93
C ILE A 87 -4.45 -31.77 22.51
N THR A 88 -5.08 -32.94 22.33
CA THR A 88 -5.48 -33.40 20.99
C THR A 88 -6.47 -32.45 20.31
N VAL A 89 -7.40 -31.83 21.04
CA VAL A 89 -8.32 -30.82 20.48
C VAL A 89 -7.55 -29.60 20.00
N VAL A 90 -6.59 -29.11 20.80
CA VAL A 90 -5.74 -27.96 20.42
C VAL A 90 -4.90 -28.30 19.20
N VAL A 91 -4.26 -29.46 19.18
CA VAL A 91 -3.47 -29.94 18.03
C VAL A 91 -4.35 -30.09 16.80
N ALA A 92 -5.58 -30.60 16.93
CA ALA A 92 -6.52 -30.73 15.82
C ALA A 92 -6.94 -29.36 15.27
N VAL A 93 -7.22 -28.38 16.14
CA VAL A 93 -7.54 -27.00 15.73
C VAL A 93 -6.35 -26.35 15.03
N VAL A 94 -5.14 -26.45 15.61
CA VAL A 94 -3.92 -25.91 15.00
C VAL A 94 -3.66 -26.58 13.65
N ALA A 95 -3.78 -27.91 13.55
CA ALA A 95 -3.64 -28.64 12.31
C ALA A 95 -4.70 -28.21 11.27
N ALA A 96 -5.94 -27.97 11.69
CA ALA A 96 -6.99 -27.48 10.81
C ALA A 96 -6.71 -26.05 10.30
N VAL A 97 -6.19 -25.16 11.15
CA VAL A 97 -5.74 -23.82 10.75
C VAL A 97 -4.57 -23.93 9.78
N VAL A 98 -3.55 -24.74 10.10
CA VAL A 98 -2.37 -24.96 9.25
C VAL A 98 -2.75 -25.53 7.90
N ALA A 99 -3.70 -26.47 7.84
CA ALA A 99 -4.20 -27.04 6.60
C ALA A 99 -5.02 -26.06 5.73
N LYS A 100 -5.44 -24.92 6.30
CA LYS A 100 -6.14 -23.84 5.61
C LYS A 100 -5.28 -22.60 5.38
N LEU A 101 -4.03 -22.61 5.85
CA LEU A 101 -3.12 -21.50 5.59
C LEU A 101 -2.89 -21.40 4.08
N PRO A 102 -2.98 -20.18 3.51
CA PRO A 102 -2.40 -19.96 2.19
C PRO A 102 -0.91 -20.29 2.25
N GLU A 103 -0.30 -20.55 1.09
CA GLU A 103 1.15 -20.71 1.02
C GLU A 103 1.82 -19.43 1.53
N LEU A 104 2.20 -19.44 2.81
CA LEU A 104 2.92 -18.37 3.43
C LEU A 104 4.36 -18.45 2.92
N SER A 105 4.86 -17.34 2.43
CA SER A 105 6.29 -17.26 2.16
C SER A 105 7.06 -17.48 3.47
N TYR A 106 8.27 -18.01 3.38
CA TYR A 106 9.16 -18.12 4.55
C TYR A 106 9.32 -16.75 5.26
N HIS A 107 9.29 -15.68 4.47
CA HIS A 107 9.29 -14.29 4.92
C HIS A 107 8.11 -13.99 5.85
N ASP A 108 6.87 -14.28 5.41
CA ASP A 108 5.68 -13.97 6.19
C ASP A 108 5.66 -14.75 7.50
N PHE A 109 6.10 -16.01 7.46
CA PHE A 109 6.22 -16.84 8.66
C PHE A 109 7.25 -16.30 9.65
N ALA A 110 8.44 -15.90 9.18
CA ALA A 110 9.48 -15.31 10.04
C ALA A 110 8.97 -14.01 10.68
N TRP A 111 8.32 -13.16 9.90
CA TRP A 111 7.75 -11.90 10.37
C TRP A 111 6.70 -12.11 11.47
N MET A 112 5.71 -12.99 11.24
CA MET A 112 4.71 -13.35 12.25
C MET A 112 5.33 -13.93 13.51
N THR A 113 6.37 -14.76 13.35
CA THR A 113 7.06 -15.39 14.48
C THR A 113 7.70 -14.34 15.38
N VAL A 114 8.38 -13.35 14.80
CA VAL A 114 8.98 -12.30 15.62
C VAL A 114 7.94 -11.36 16.22
N ASN A 115 6.90 -10.99 15.47
CA ASN A 115 5.82 -10.16 16.01
C ASN A 115 5.04 -10.85 17.12
N GLY A 116 5.00 -12.18 17.17
CA GLY A 116 4.45 -12.93 18.30
C GLY A 116 5.43 -13.02 19.49
N LEU A 117 6.71 -13.31 19.22
CA LEU A 117 7.74 -13.48 20.26
C LEU A 117 8.08 -12.18 21.00
N ALA A 118 8.23 -11.08 20.28
CA ALA A 118 8.62 -9.78 20.84
C ALA A 118 7.67 -9.28 21.95
N PRO A 119 6.35 -9.15 21.73
CA PRO A 119 5.40 -8.76 22.77
C PRO A 119 5.24 -9.82 23.85
N ALA A 120 5.44 -11.12 23.56
CA ALA A 120 5.42 -12.16 24.59
C ALA A 120 6.58 -11.99 25.59
N LEU A 121 7.80 -11.75 25.10
CA LEU A 121 8.95 -11.48 25.94
C LEU A 121 8.77 -10.18 26.74
N LEU A 122 8.21 -9.15 26.12
CA LEU A 122 7.83 -7.90 26.80
C LEU A 122 6.83 -8.16 27.94
N ALA A 123 5.79 -8.94 27.68
CA ALA A 123 4.76 -9.30 28.66
C ALA A 123 5.34 -10.12 29.82
N LEU A 124 6.21 -11.09 29.54
CA LEU A 124 6.94 -11.85 30.56
C LEU A 124 7.87 -10.95 31.38
N GLY A 125 8.54 -9.99 30.73
CA GLY A 125 9.33 -8.95 31.40
C GLY A 125 8.48 -8.09 32.34
N CYS A 126 7.29 -7.66 31.91
CA CYS A 126 6.32 -6.93 32.73
C CYS A 126 5.83 -7.77 33.93
N LEU A 127 5.51 -9.04 33.67
CA LEU A 127 5.09 -9.98 34.72
C LEU A 127 6.19 -10.17 35.76
N TRP A 128 7.44 -10.34 35.32
CA TRP A 128 8.57 -10.47 36.22
C TRP A 128 8.89 -9.16 36.96
N LEU A 129 8.72 -7.99 36.32
CA LEU A 129 8.86 -6.71 36.98
C LEU A 129 7.90 -6.58 38.17
N VAL A 130 6.63 -6.96 37.99
CA VAL A 130 5.58 -6.84 39.01
C VAL A 130 5.64 -7.95 40.07
N PHE A 131 5.87 -9.21 39.68
CA PHE A 131 5.77 -10.38 40.56
C PHE A 131 7.10 -11.07 40.88
N GLY A 132 8.21 -10.62 40.31
CA GLY A 132 9.53 -11.16 40.60
C GLY A 132 9.87 -11.10 42.09
N ARG A 133 10.87 -11.87 42.52
CA ARG A 133 11.39 -11.84 43.90
C ARG A 133 12.67 -11.01 44.05
N ALA A 134 13.38 -10.77 42.95
CA ALA A 134 14.62 -9.99 42.95
C ALA A 134 14.39 -8.52 43.36
N LYS A 135 15.44 -7.77 43.70
CA LYS A 135 15.32 -6.32 43.93
C LYS A 135 14.90 -5.61 42.63
N LEU A 136 14.11 -4.54 42.72
CA LEU A 136 13.59 -3.82 41.54
C LEU A 136 14.71 -3.38 40.57
N ARG A 137 15.85 -2.90 41.09
CA ARG A 137 17.02 -2.53 40.27
C ARG A 137 17.55 -3.69 39.43
N THR A 138 17.63 -4.88 40.02
CA THR A 138 18.01 -6.11 39.31
C THR A 138 16.98 -6.46 38.25
N ARG A 139 15.68 -6.29 38.54
CA ARG A 139 14.62 -6.55 37.56
C ARG A 139 14.72 -5.62 36.35
N LEU A 140 14.86 -4.33 36.58
CA LEU A 140 15.01 -3.34 35.52
C LEU A 140 16.27 -3.59 34.67
N LEU A 141 17.39 -3.94 35.31
CA LEU A 141 18.64 -4.26 34.61
C LEU A 141 18.45 -5.44 33.64
N PHE A 142 17.84 -6.53 34.09
CA PHE A 142 17.63 -7.73 33.26
C PHE A 142 16.57 -7.52 32.18
N VAL A 143 15.51 -6.74 32.43
CA VAL A 143 14.58 -6.34 31.37
C VAL A 143 15.29 -5.53 30.30
N GLY A 144 16.13 -4.56 30.69
CA GLY A 144 16.95 -3.79 29.75
C GLY A 144 17.95 -4.66 28.97
N LEU A 145 18.70 -5.53 29.67
CA LEU A 145 19.68 -6.43 29.07
C LEU A 145 19.06 -7.54 28.21
N GLY A 146 17.81 -7.93 28.45
CA GLY A 146 17.11 -8.91 27.61
C GLY A 146 16.43 -8.26 26.40
N PHE A 147 15.73 -7.15 26.63
CA PHE A 147 14.90 -6.50 25.63
C PHE A 147 15.72 -5.76 24.57
N VAL A 148 16.75 -5.00 24.97
CA VAL A 148 17.55 -4.21 24.00
C VAL A 148 18.29 -5.12 23.01
N PRO A 149 19.00 -6.19 23.42
CA PRO A 149 19.64 -7.10 22.47
C PRO A 149 18.65 -7.87 21.61
N PHE A 150 17.48 -8.23 22.15
CA PHE A 150 16.43 -8.86 21.36
C PHE A 150 15.91 -7.92 20.26
N MET A 151 15.68 -6.64 20.58
CA MET A 151 15.23 -5.65 19.60
C MET A 151 16.31 -5.33 18.56
N ALA A 152 17.59 -5.32 18.97
CA ALA A 152 18.71 -5.21 18.05
C ALA A 152 18.81 -6.43 17.12
N PHE A 153 18.60 -7.64 17.65
CA PHE A 153 18.58 -8.88 16.87
C PHE A 153 17.40 -8.93 15.90
N TYR A 154 16.21 -8.50 16.32
CA TYR A 154 15.06 -8.34 15.43
C TYR A 154 15.37 -7.40 14.25
N HIS A 155 15.96 -6.25 14.55
CA HIS A 155 16.38 -5.31 13.53
C HIS A 155 17.38 -5.89 12.55
N PHE A 156 18.33 -6.67 13.06
CA PHE A 156 19.30 -7.40 12.24
C PHE A 156 18.60 -8.40 11.31
N LEU A 157 17.66 -9.21 11.81
CA LEU A 157 16.90 -10.16 11.00
C LEU A 157 16.13 -9.47 9.87
N ARG A 158 15.46 -8.35 10.17
CA ARG A 158 14.77 -7.55 9.15
C ARG A 158 15.72 -7.01 8.09
N GLY A 159 16.95 -6.64 8.48
CA GLY A 159 17.96 -6.19 7.52
C GLY A 159 18.50 -7.29 6.64
N VAL A 160 18.65 -8.51 7.17
CA VAL A 160 18.99 -9.69 6.36
C VAL A 160 17.87 -10.02 5.37
N GLU A 161 16.62 -9.87 5.79
CA GLU A 161 15.42 -10.14 4.98
C GLU A 161 15.27 -9.16 3.80
N GLU A 162 15.32 -7.84 4.05
CA GLU A 162 15.22 -6.85 2.96
C GLU A 162 16.41 -6.99 2.00
N LEU A 163 17.57 -7.44 2.49
CA LEU A 163 18.71 -7.77 1.65
C LEU A 163 18.43 -8.96 0.72
N ILE A 164 17.90 -10.07 1.26
CA ILE A 164 17.56 -11.26 0.45
C ILE A 164 16.48 -10.91 -0.57
N SER A 165 15.46 -10.16 -0.15
CA SER A 165 14.36 -9.74 -1.03
C SER A 165 14.86 -8.80 -2.14
N SER A 166 15.74 -7.86 -1.81
CA SER A 166 16.39 -6.99 -2.79
C SER A 166 17.24 -7.80 -3.78
N TRP A 167 17.99 -8.79 -3.28
CA TRP A 167 18.82 -9.65 -4.13
C TRP A 167 17.98 -10.49 -5.10
N TYR A 168 16.86 -11.06 -4.63
CA TYR A 168 15.95 -11.87 -5.42
C TYR A 168 15.18 -11.05 -6.47
N LEU A 169 14.68 -9.87 -6.10
CA LEU A 169 13.85 -9.06 -6.99
C LEU A 169 14.64 -8.24 -8.02
N TRP A 170 15.89 -7.87 -7.71
CA TRP A 170 16.64 -6.91 -8.52
C TRP A 170 17.87 -7.49 -9.23
N ASN A 171 18.09 -8.82 -9.17
CA ASN A 171 19.19 -9.52 -9.88
C ASN A 171 20.56 -8.83 -9.74
N GLY A 172 20.85 -8.23 -8.58
CA GLY A 172 22.06 -7.47 -8.36
C GLY A 172 22.38 -7.31 -6.87
N PRO A 173 23.67 -7.19 -6.50
CA PRO A 173 24.04 -6.87 -5.13
C PRO A 173 23.43 -5.51 -4.76
N PRO A 174 22.69 -5.41 -3.64
CA PRO A 174 22.05 -4.17 -3.25
C PRO A 174 23.11 -3.09 -3.12
N TRP A 175 22.87 -1.95 -3.76
CA TRP A 175 23.64 -0.73 -3.62
C TRP A 175 23.58 -0.29 -2.13
N SER A 176 24.57 -0.83 -1.41
CA SER A 176 25.01 -0.67 -0.03
C SER A 176 24.11 -1.18 1.11
N TRP A 177 24.61 -2.20 1.83
CA TRP A 177 24.27 -2.50 3.23
C TRP A 177 24.30 -1.23 4.11
N GLU A 178 25.10 -0.23 3.75
CA GLU A 178 25.19 1.07 4.40
C GLU A 178 23.87 1.85 4.32
N ASN A 179 23.16 1.79 3.19
CA ASN A 179 21.84 2.40 3.09
C ASN A 179 20.81 1.72 4.01
N TYR A 180 21.02 0.46 4.40
CA TYR A 180 20.10 -0.28 5.24
C TYR A 180 20.36 -0.10 6.74
N TYR A 181 21.62 -0.27 7.16
CA TYR A 181 22.04 -0.12 8.56
C TYR A 181 22.42 1.30 8.95
N SER A 182 22.26 2.26 8.03
CA SER A 182 22.41 3.68 8.35
C SER A 182 21.55 4.03 9.57
N GLY A 183 22.19 4.61 10.59
CA GLY A 183 21.57 4.91 11.88
C GLY A 183 20.23 5.65 11.75
N HIS A 184 20.02 6.42 10.68
CA HIS A 184 18.77 7.10 10.38
C HIS A 184 17.54 6.18 10.20
N LYS A 185 17.70 4.93 9.74
CA LYS A 185 16.61 3.97 9.52
C LYS A 185 16.25 3.28 10.82
N VAL A 186 17.26 2.92 11.62
CA VAL A 186 17.09 2.41 12.99
C VAL A 186 16.39 3.47 13.85
N VAL A 187 16.84 4.73 13.78
CA VAL A 187 16.19 5.85 14.49
C VAL A 187 14.75 6.05 14.02
N ARG A 188 14.47 6.05 12.70
CA ARG A 188 13.10 6.16 12.17
C ARG A 188 12.22 4.99 12.59
N TRP A 189 12.74 3.77 12.59
CA TRP A 189 12.01 2.61 13.08
C TRP A 189 11.74 2.72 14.58
N LEU A 190 12.72 3.14 15.38
CA LEU A 190 12.55 3.33 16.82
C LEU A 190 11.48 4.39 17.06
N GLN A 191 11.55 5.54 16.39
CA GLN A 191 10.52 6.58 16.45
C GLN A 191 9.13 6.06 16.07
N ARG A 192 9.05 5.15 15.08
CA ARG A 192 7.80 4.53 14.64
C ARG A 192 7.27 3.44 15.58
N ASN A 193 8.11 2.70 16.31
CA ASN A 193 7.66 1.56 17.12
C ASN A 193 7.68 1.82 18.63
N LEU A 194 8.49 2.78 19.09
CA LEU A 194 8.59 3.15 20.50
C LEU A 194 7.24 3.57 21.11
N PRO A 195 6.35 4.31 20.41
CA PRO A 195 5.01 4.58 20.91
C PRO A 195 4.18 3.31 21.14
N THR A 196 4.20 2.36 20.21
CA THR A 196 3.50 1.07 20.33
C THR A 196 4.02 0.26 21.50
N ILE A 197 5.35 0.12 21.62
CA ILE A 197 6.01 -0.63 22.70
C ILE A 197 5.71 0.02 24.05
N GLY A 198 5.88 1.35 24.14
CA GLY A 198 5.64 2.13 25.34
C GLY A 198 4.18 2.01 25.81
N THR A 199 3.22 2.19 24.90
CA THR A 199 1.79 2.07 25.21
C THR A 199 1.43 0.64 25.63
N SER A 200 1.92 -0.38 24.92
CA SER A 200 1.68 -1.79 25.28
C SER A 200 2.21 -2.13 26.67
N THR A 201 3.44 -1.68 26.96
CA THR A 201 4.10 -1.89 28.25
C THR A 201 3.30 -1.23 29.36
N THR A 202 2.87 0.02 29.16
CA THR A 202 2.07 0.77 30.13
C THR A 202 0.74 0.07 30.42
N ILE A 203 0.01 -0.38 29.39
CA ILE A 203 -1.27 -1.11 29.57
C ILE A 203 -1.04 -2.39 30.38
N ILE A 204 -0.07 -3.21 29.97
CA ILE A 204 0.22 -4.48 30.64
C ILE A 204 0.60 -4.22 32.12
N LEU A 205 1.53 -3.30 32.39
CA LEU A 205 1.94 -2.97 33.75
C LEU A 205 0.78 -2.43 34.59
N ALA A 206 -0.04 -1.52 34.06
CA ALA A 206 -1.19 -0.97 34.76
C ALA A 206 -2.17 -2.08 35.16
N VAL A 207 -2.49 -3.00 34.24
CA VAL A 207 -3.35 -4.15 34.52
C VAL A 207 -2.74 -5.09 35.55
N LEU A 208 -1.44 -5.41 35.44
CA LEU A 208 -0.78 -6.30 36.39
C LEU A 208 -0.69 -5.70 37.81
N ILE A 209 -0.43 -4.40 37.92
CA ILE A 209 -0.41 -3.66 39.20
C ILE A 209 -1.83 -3.63 39.81
N ALA A 210 -2.85 -3.28 39.01
CA ALA A 210 -4.24 -3.28 39.47
C ALA A 210 -4.70 -4.69 39.88
N ALA A 211 -4.35 -5.71 39.10
CA ALA A 211 -4.66 -7.10 39.43
C ALA A 211 -3.97 -7.54 40.73
N ARG A 212 -2.70 -7.16 40.94
CA ARG A 212 -2.01 -7.39 42.22
C ARG A 212 -2.73 -6.70 43.39
N GLY A 213 -3.09 -5.42 43.25
CA GLY A 213 -3.83 -4.66 44.27
C GLY A 213 -5.23 -5.21 44.56
N SER A 214 -5.88 -5.79 43.56
CA SER A 214 -7.21 -6.42 43.69
C SER A 214 -7.20 -7.77 44.43
N GLY A 215 -6.02 -8.29 44.78
CA GLY A 215 -5.86 -9.57 45.46
C GLY A 215 -5.93 -10.78 44.52
N TRP A 216 -5.79 -10.61 43.20
CA TRP A 216 -5.81 -11.75 42.26
C TRP A 216 -4.60 -12.69 42.43
N PHE A 217 -3.50 -12.19 43.00
CA PHE A 217 -2.22 -12.92 43.06
C PHE A 217 -1.58 -12.98 44.45
N THR A 218 -2.10 -12.27 45.46
CA THR A 218 -1.55 -12.30 46.82
C THR A 218 -2.21 -13.38 47.66
N SER A 219 -1.38 -14.18 48.35
CA SER A 219 -1.80 -15.06 49.43
C SER A 219 -1.67 -14.30 50.75
N ASP A 220 -2.79 -14.13 51.45
CA ASP A 220 -2.88 -13.90 52.89
C ASP A 220 -1.90 -12.89 53.52
N ASP A 221 -1.91 -11.62 53.08
CA ASP A 221 -1.27 -10.54 53.84
C ASP A 221 -2.11 -10.15 55.07
N GLU A 222 -1.44 -9.99 56.22
CA GLU A 222 -1.95 -9.67 57.57
C GLU A 222 -2.41 -8.20 57.76
N GLY A 223 -3.03 -7.60 56.75
CA GLY A 223 -3.54 -6.22 56.82
C GLY A 223 -4.99 -6.12 57.34
N ASP A 224 -5.37 -4.93 57.83
CA ASP A 224 -6.75 -4.62 58.21
C ASP A 224 -7.73 -4.95 57.06
N PRO A 225 -8.72 -5.84 57.29
CA PRO A 225 -9.65 -6.29 56.27
C PRO A 225 -10.49 -5.15 55.65
N ALA A 226 -10.76 -4.06 56.38
CA ALA A 226 -11.57 -2.95 55.88
C ALA A 226 -10.81 -2.12 54.83
N VAL A 227 -9.59 -1.71 55.15
CA VAL A 227 -8.70 -0.99 54.22
C VAL A 227 -8.41 -1.85 52.99
N ARG A 228 -8.23 -3.16 53.18
CA ARG A 228 -8.05 -4.13 52.10
C ARG A 228 -9.25 -4.20 51.16
N ARG A 229 -10.47 -4.24 51.69
CA ARG A 229 -11.71 -4.28 50.86
C ARG A 229 -11.86 -3.02 50.02
N ALA A 230 -11.64 -1.84 50.60
CA ALA A 230 -11.75 -0.58 49.86
C ALA A 230 -10.71 -0.50 48.73
N GLY A 231 -9.44 -0.82 49.02
CA GLY A 231 -8.37 -0.85 48.00
C GLY A 231 -8.61 -1.89 46.89
N GLN A 232 -9.19 -3.04 47.23
CA GLN A 232 -9.56 -4.07 46.26
C GLN A 232 -10.69 -3.61 45.33
N LEU A 233 -11.72 -2.93 45.86
CA LEU A 233 -12.81 -2.39 45.04
C LEU A 233 -12.29 -1.35 44.04
N VAL A 234 -11.46 -0.41 44.49
CA VAL A 234 -10.83 0.59 43.61
C VAL A 234 -9.98 -0.09 42.54
N SER A 235 -9.14 -1.05 42.92
CA SER A 235 -8.30 -1.79 41.98
C SER A 235 -9.10 -2.58 40.94
N ARG A 236 -10.24 -3.17 41.34
CA ARG A 236 -11.16 -3.85 40.43
C ARG A 236 -11.85 -2.89 39.47
N ALA A 237 -12.26 -1.71 39.95
CA ALA A 237 -12.86 -0.69 39.10
C ALA A 237 -11.85 -0.17 38.06
N ILE A 238 -10.61 0.11 38.47
CA ILE A 238 -9.51 0.50 37.56
C ILE A 238 -9.25 -0.60 36.54
N LEU A 239 -9.13 -1.85 36.98
CA LEU A 239 -8.93 -2.99 36.10
C LEU A 239 -10.07 -3.12 35.08
N ALA A 240 -11.33 -3.02 35.52
CA ALA A 240 -12.48 -3.06 34.64
C ALA A 240 -12.46 -1.92 33.62
N ALA A 241 -12.16 -0.69 34.05
CA ALA A 241 -12.04 0.47 33.17
C ALA A 241 -10.96 0.28 32.09
N ILE A 242 -9.78 -0.23 32.48
CA ILE A 242 -8.70 -0.51 31.51
C ILE A 242 -9.13 -1.62 30.54
N MET A 243 -9.73 -2.71 31.03
CA MET A 243 -10.20 -3.80 30.17
C MET A 243 -11.28 -3.34 29.18
N VAL A 244 -12.22 -2.51 29.62
CA VAL A 244 -13.23 -1.90 28.72
C VAL A 244 -12.56 -1.01 27.69
N GLY A 245 -11.59 -0.18 28.09
CA GLY A 245 -10.82 0.68 27.19
C GLY A 245 -9.99 -0.08 26.15
N VAL A 246 -9.59 -1.33 26.43
CA VAL A 246 -8.88 -2.20 25.49
C VAL A 246 -9.85 -3.00 24.61
N ILE A 247 -10.89 -3.61 25.19
CA ILE A 247 -11.79 -4.51 24.48
C ILE A 247 -12.72 -3.75 23.53
N LEU A 248 -13.23 -2.58 23.92
CA LEU A 248 -14.23 -1.87 23.13
C LEU A 248 -13.69 -1.45 21.75
N PRO A 249 -12.49 -0.82 21.62
CA PRO A 249 -11.94 -0.49 20.31
C PRO A 249 -11.64 -1.73 19.47
N LEU A 250 -11.10 -2.81 20.06
CA LEU A 250 -10.80 -4.04 19.33
C LEU A 250 -12.07 -4.72 18.81
N THR A 251 -13.13 -4.73 19.63
CA THR A 251 -14.43 -5.29 19.23
C THR A 251 -15.05 -4.47 18.10
N TYR A 252 -14.92 -3.14 18.16
CA TYR A 252 -15.37 -2.25 17.09
C TYR A 252 -14.60 -2.47 15.78
N VAL A 253 -13.26 -2.54 15.84
CA VAL A 253 -12.41 -2.90 14.67
C VAL A 253 -12.86 -4.23 14.08
N PHE A 254 -13.02 -5.25 14.92
CA PHE A 254 -13.42 -6.59 14.49
C PHE A 254 -14.81 -6.58 13.86
N TYR A 255 -15.76 -5.83 14.41
CA TYR A 255 -17.07 -5.61 13.82
C TYR A 255 -16.98 -4.95 12.43
N CYS A 256 -16.15 -3.91 12.27
CA CYS A 256 -15.95 -3.29 10.95
C CYS A 256 -15.33 -4.25 9.95
N LEU A 257 -14.33 -5.05 10.35
CA LEU A 257 -13.70 -6.05 9.50
C LEU A 257 -14.66 -7.17 9.08
N LEU A 258 -15.63 -7.52 9.92
CA LEU A 258 -16.70 -8.47 9.59
C LEU A 258 -17.72 -7.90 8.61
N ASN A 259 -17.85 -6.58 8.53
CA ASN A 259 -18.88 -5.90 7.75
C ASN A 259 -18.24 -4.96 6.72
N PRO A 260 -17.54 -5.50 5.69
CA PRO A 260 -17.00 -4.67 4.65
C PRO A 260 -18.10 -3.91 3.89
N PRO A 261 -17.79 -2.72 3.34
CA PRO A 261 -18.77 -1.96 2.57
C PRO A 261 -19.26 -2.79 1.39
N THR A 262 -20.56 -2.73 1.11
CA THR A 262 -21.17 -3.48 0.02
C THR A 262 -20.56 -3.08 -1.31
N PHE A 263 -20.04 -4.05 -2.05
CA PHE A 263 -19.50 -3.82 -3.38
C PHE A 263 -20.66 -3.62 -4.38
N PRO A 264 -20.66 -2.53 -5.18
CA PRO A 264 -21.70 -2.33 -6.18
C PRO A 264 -21.60 -3.43 -7.24
N ILE A 265 -22.63 -4.26 -7.37
CA ILE A 265 -22.69 -5.31 -8.38
C ILE A 265 -23.04 -4.66 -9.72
N ALA A 266 -22.02 -4.33 -10.51
CA ALA A 266 -22.22 -3.94 -11.90
C ALA A 266 -22.57 -5.19 -12.72
N GLN A 267 -23.58 -5.09 -13.58
CA GLN A 267 -23.87 -6.14 -14.54
C GLN A 267 -22.76 -6.17 -15.59
N VAL A 268 -22.06 -7.30 -15.69
CA VAL A 268 -21.05 -7.51 -16.72
C VAL A 268 -21.76 -7.64 -18.06
N PRO A 269 -21.43 -6.82 -19.07
CA PRO A 269 -22.05 -6.91 -20.38
C PRO A 269 -21.70 -8.27 -21.03
N PRO A 270 -22.57 -8.84 -21.88
CA PRO A 270 -22.30 -10.12 -22.55
C PRO A 270 -21.02 -10.14 -23.40
N SER A 271 -20.58 -8.96 -23.87
CA SER A 271 -19.32 -8.75 -24.59
C SER A 271 -18.54 -7.66 -23.86
N ASN A 272 -17.68 -8.05 -22.94
CA ASN A 272 -16.90 -7.16 -22.11
C ASN A 272 -15.52 -6.92 -22.73
N GLY A 273 -15.05 -5.67 -22.78
CA GLY A 273 -13.73 -5.37 -23.33
C GLY A 273 -12.58 -6.03 -22.55
N TYR A 274 -12.77 -6.30 -21.26
CA TYR A 274 -11.81 -7.08 -20.46
C TYR A 274 -11.57 -8.50 -21.00
N ASP A 275 -12.55 -9.11 -21.66
CA ASP A 275 -12.37 -10.43 -22.26
C ASP A 275 -11.35 -10.38 -23.41
N ASP A 276 -11.32 -9.27 -24.17
CA ASP A 276 -10.33 -9.07 -25.22
C ASP A 276 -8.96 -8.71 -24.64
N PHE A 277 -8.89 -7.91 -23.57
CA PHE A 277 -7.63 -7.63 -22.89
C PHE A 277 -6.99 -8.92 -22.34
N PHE A 278 -7.76 -9.80 -21.72
CA PHE A 278 -7.22 -11.08 -21.24
C PHE A 278 -6.71 -11.95 -22.38
N ALA A 279 -7.49 -12.06 -23.46
CA ALA A 279 -7.05 -12.77 -24.64
C ALA A 279 -5.80 -12.13 -25.27
N ALA A 280 -5.66 -10.80 -25.22
CA ALA A 280 -4.46 -10.10 -25.69
C ALA A 280 -3.24 -10.44 -24.84
N GLY A 281 -3.36 -10.36 -23.51
CA GLY A 281 -2.28 -10.67 -22.57
C GLY A 281 -1.85 -12.15 -22.59
N GLU A 282 -2.73 -13.06 -22.99
CA GLU A 282 -2.43 -14.48 -23.23
C GLU A 282 -1.54 -14.69 -24.47
N LEU A 283 -1.68 -13.86 -25.51
CA LEU A 283 -0.85 -13.94 -26.72
C LEU A 283 0.61 -13.51 -26.46
N VAL A 284 0.87 -12.79 -25.37
CA VAL A 284 2.21 -12.33 -24.99
C VAL A 284 2.96 -13.46 -24.29
N ASN A 285 3.96 -14.02 -24.98
CA ASN A 285 4.77 -15.13 -24.46
C ASN A 285 5.61 -14.75 -23.22
N GLU A 286 5.96 -15.71 -22.38
CA GLU A 286 6.77 -15.46 -21.17
C GLU A 286 8.19 -14.97 -21.47
N GLN A 287 8.77 -15.34 -22.63
CA GLN A 287 10.07 -14.84 -23.04
C GLN A 287 10.07 -13.31 -23.25
N SER A 288 8.93 -12.74 -23.62
CA SER A 288 8.72 -11.29 -23.71
C SER A 288 8.78 -10.62 -22.34
N GLN A 289 8.48 -11.33 -21.24
CA GLN A 289 8.54 -10.76 -19.88
C GLN A 289 9.96 -10.39 -19.43
N VAL A 290 10.95 -11.19 -19.78
CA VAL A 290 12.36 -10.88 -19.47
C VAL A 290 12.82 -9.64 -20.25
N LEU A 291 12.25 -9.42 -21.43
CA LEU A 291 12.49 -8.22 -22.23
C LEU A 291 11.73 -7.01 -21.67
N PHE A 292 10.55 -7.20 -21.06
CA PHE A 292 9.78 -6.11 -20.45
C PHE A 292 10.45 -5.43 -19.26
N SER A 293 11.35 -6.10 -18.52
CA SER A 293 12.13 -5.41 -17.48
C SER A 293 13.28 -4.57 -18.03
N ASN A 294 13.70 -4.83 -19.28
CA ASN A 294 14.90 -4.28 -19.89
C ASN A 294 14.67 -3.68 -21.30
N TRP A 295 13.42 -3.41 -21.66
CA TRP A 295 13.06 -3.06 -23.05
C TRP A 295 13.72 -1.76 -23.51
N GLN A 296 13.94 -0.80 -22.61
CA GLN A 296 14.67 0.44 -22.87
C GLN A 296 16.14 0.18 -23.27
N SER A 297 16.75 -0.89 -22.78
CA SER A 297 18.10 -1.32 -23.14
C SER A 297 18.14 -2.25 -24.36
N THR A 298 16.98 -2.66 -24.87
CA THR A 298 16.87 -3.60 -25.98
C THR A 298 17.17 -2.91 -27.31
N SER A 299 17.93 -3.58 -28.17
CA SER A 299 18.30 -3.03 -29.48
C SER A 299 17.07 -2.70 -30.33
N THR A 300 17.16 -1.65 -31.17
CA THR A 300 16.05 -1.25 -32.06
C THR A 300 15.57 -2.38 -32.95
N LYS A 301 16.48 -3.27 -33.39
CA LYS A 301 16.13 -4.45 -34.21
C LYS A 301 15.27 -5.44 -33.43
N GLN A 302 15.66 -5.80 -32.21
CA GLN A 302 14.88 -6.70 -31.36
C GLN A 302 13.53 -6.09 -31.01
N ARG A 303 13.48 -4.79 -30.69
CA ARG A 303 12.20 -4.09 -30.45
C ARG A 303 11.26 -4.16 -31.64
N ARG A 304 11.79 -3.98 -32.86
CA ARG A 304 11.01 -4.14 -34.09
C ARG A 304 10.43 -5.55 -34.23
N GLU A 305 11.26 -6.58 -34.05
CA GLU A 305 10.82 -7.97 -34.16
C GLU A 305 9.73 -8.31 -33.14
N LEU A 306 9.84 -7.79 -31.91
CA LEU A 306 8.81 -7.94 -30.87
C LEU A 306 7.50 -7.26 -31.26
N VAL A 307 7.55 -5.98 -31.63
CA VAL A 307 6.33 -5.21 -31.96
C VAL A 307 5.61 -5.82 -33.16
N LEU A 308 6.35 -6.26 -34.18
CA LEU A 308 5.76 -6.99 -35.32
C LEU A 308 5.11 -8.32 -34.89
N GLY A 309 5.69 -9.01 -33.90
CA GLY A 309 5.10 -10.21 -33.30
C GLY A 309 3.82 -9.96 -32.49
N TRP A 310 3.62 -8.73 -32.00
CA TRP A 310 2.48 -8.35 -31.15
C TRP A 310 1.34 -7.64 -31.89
N GLN A 311 1.36 -7.60 -33.22
CA GLN A 311 0.31 -6.93 -33.98
C GLN A 311 -1.10 -7.46 -33.64
N SER A 312 -1.25 -8.78 -33.52
CA SER A 312 -2.51 -9.42 -33.11
C SER A 312 -2.93 -9.06 -31.68
N THR A 313 -1.97 -8.90 -30.76
CA THR A 313 -2.21 -8.43 -29.39
C THR A 313 -2.73 -7.00 -29.40
N ILE A 314 -2.12 -6.10 -30.18
CA ILE A 314 -2.54 -4.70 -30.29
C ILE A 314 -3.95 -4.59 -30.85
N GLU A 315 -4.25 -5.28 -31.95
CA GLU A 315 -5.59 -5.31 -32.56
C GLU A 315 -6.65 -5.83 -31.58
N ARG A 316 -6.27 -6.81 -30.75
CA ARG A 316 -7.15 -7.35 -29.71
C ARG A 316 -7.42 -6.34 -28.60
N ILE A 317 -6.40 -5.58 -28.18
CA ILE A 317 -6.58 -4.50 -27.21
C ILE A 317 -7.47 -3.40 -27.79
N GLU A 318 -7.24 -2.98 -29.04
CA GLU A 318 -8.07 -1.99 -29.74
C GLU A 318 -9.55 -2.45 -29.80
N ALA A 319 -9.80 -3.72 -30.15
CA ALA A 319 -11.15 -4.29 -30.15
C ALA A 319 -11.80 -4.31 -28.75
N GLY A 320 -11.02 -4.51 -27.69
CA GLY A 320 -11.50 -4.42 -26.31
C GLY A 320 -11.91 -3.00 -25.93
N LEU A 321 -11.15 -1.99 -26.38
CA LEU A 321 -11.44 -0.58 -26.12
C LEU A 321 -12.69 -0.05 -26.85
N GLU A 322 -13.15 -0.73 -27.89
CA GLU A 322 -14.41 -0.41 -28.57
C GLU A 322 -15.64 -0.92 -27.81
N LYS A 323 -15.45 -1.80 -26.82
CA LYS A 323 -16.53 -2.43 -26.05
C LYS A 323 -16.73 -1.75 -24.70
N GLN A 324 -17.90 -1.98 -24.11
CA GLN A 324 -18.13 -1.60 -22.72
C GLN A 324 -17.21 -2.42 -21.83
N CYS A 325 -16.41 -1.73 -21.02
CA CYS A 325 -15.47 -2.35 -20.10
C CYS A 325 -16.00 -2.26 -18.67
N VAL A 326 -16.44 -3.40 -18.14
CA VAL A 326 -16.87 -3.52 -16.73
C VAL A 326 -15.94 -4.49 -16.05
N TRP A 327 -15.28 -4.06 -14.98
CA TRP A 327 -14.33 -4.92 -14.27
C TRP A 327 -15.00 -6.25 -13.83
N PRO A 328 -14.49 -7.41 -14.25
CA PRO A 328 -15.22 -8.68 -14.11
C PRO A 328 -15.10 -9.33 -12.72
N LEU A 329 -14.27 -8.80 -11.80
CA LEU A 329 -14.18 -9.38 -10.46
C LEU A 329 -15.43 -9.07 -9.66
N GLN A 330 -16.14 -10.14 -9.32
CA GLN A 330 -17.31 -10.08 -8.44
C GLN A 330 -16.91 -9.71 -7.01
N PRO A 331 -17.85 -9.11 -6.23
CA PRO A 331 -17.70 -8.94 -4.80
C PRO A 331 -17.18 -10.22 -4.12
N GLY A 332 -16.12 -10.10 -3.31
CA GLY A 332 -15.55 -11.23 -2.56
C GLY A 332 -14.59 -12.13 -3.33
N ALA A 333 -14.38 -11.92 -4.63
CA ALA A 333 -13.25 -12.52 -5.32
C ALA A 333 -11.97 -11.86 -4.79
N SER A 334 -11.19 -12.60 -3.98
CA SER A 334 -9.94 -12.05 -3.47
C SER A 334 -9.01 -11.75 -4.65
N LEU A 335 -8.37 -10.58 -4.64
CA LEU A 335 -7.30 -10.25 -5.60
C LEU A 335 -6.08 -11.18 -5.44
N GLN A 336 -6.08 -12.03 -4.40
CA GLN A 336 -5.10 -13.08 -4.16
C GLN A 336 -5.45 -14.40 -4.84
N THR A 337 -6.66 -14.54 -5.41
CA THR A 337 -6.93 -15.70 -6.25
C THR A 337 -5.96 -15.70 -7.42
N GLU A 338 -5.45 -16.89 -7.77
CA GLU A 338 -4.57 -17.09 -8.93
C GLU A 338 -5.15 -16.43 -10.18
N LYS A 339 -6.47 -16.57 -10.40
CA LYS A 339 -7.18 -15.92 -11.50
C LYS A 339 -7.11 -14.40 -11.47
N ALA A 340 -7.25 -13.77 -10.30
CA ALA A 340 -7.15 -12.31 -10.19
C ALA A 340 -5.72 -11.80 -10.39
N GLN A 341 -4.72 -12.54 -9.88
CA GLN A 341 -3.31 -12.23 -10.12
C GLN A 341 -2.94 -12.39 -11.60
N GLN A 342 -3.42 -13.45 -12.24
CA GLN A 342 -3.25 -13.70 -13.66
C GLN A 342 -3.92 -12.60 -14.51
N THR A 343 -5.14 -12.19 -14.15
CA THR A 343 -5.86 -11.07 -14.75
C THR A 343 -5.03 -9.78 -14.71
N ILE A 344 -4.51 -9.47 -13.53
CA ILE A 344 -3.61 -8.34 -13.29
C ILE A 344 -2.38 -8.40 -14.20
N GLU A 345 -1.76 -9.58 -14.29
CA GLU A 345 -0.56 -9.78 -15.07
C GLU A 345 -0.81 -9.64 -16.58
N PHE A 346 -1.96 -10.09 -17.08
CA PHE A 346 -2.35 -9.91 -18.48
C PHE A 346 -2.54 -8.43 -18.83
N LEU A 347 -3.26 -7.68 -18.00
CA LEU A 347 -3.41 -6.23 -18.18
C LEU A 347 -2.06 -5.51 -18.11
N ARG A 348 -1.13 -6.01 -17.29
CA ARG A 348 0.23 -5.50 -17.25
C ARG A 348 0.95 -5.68 -18.57
N ARG A 349 0.87 -6.88 -19.14
CA ARG A 349 1.48 -7.20 -20.44
C ARG A 349 0.90 -6.31 -21.55
N ASP A 350 -0.41 -6.12 -21.58
CA ASP A 350 -1.07 -5.26 -22.58
C ASP A 350 -0.56 -3.82 -22.54
N GLY A 351 -0.45 -3.24 -21.33
CA GLY A 351 0.09 -1.89 -21.15
C GLY A 351 1.53 -1.76 -21.65
N VAL A 352 2.38 -2.77 -21.38
CA VAL A 352 3.77 -2.76 -21.85
C VAL A 352 3.87 -2.94 -23.37
N VAL A 353 3.03 -3.79 -23.96
CA VAL A 353 2.95 -3.95 -25.42
C VAL A 353 2.65 -2.61 -26.09
N LEU A 354 1.63 -1.88 -25.61
CA LEU A 354 1.27 -0.58 -26.14
C LEU A 354 2.39 0.46 -25.97
N ALA A 355 3.03 0.50 -24.80
CA ALA A 355 4.15 1.40 -24.56
C ALA A 355 5.34 1.10 -25.49
N CYS A 356 5.71 -0.17 -25.66
CA CYS A 356 6.81 -0.57 -26.54
C CYS A 356 6.51 -0.29 -28.01
N ALA A 357 5.30 -0.61 -28.46
CA ALA A 357 4.86 -0.35 -29.83
C ALA A 357 4.86 1.15 -30.13
N THR A 358 4.40 1.97 -29.19
CA THR A 358 4.44 3.42 -29.30
C THR A 358 5.87 3.94 -29.49
N GLU A 359 6.81 3.57 -28.61
CA GLU A 359 8.20 4.04 -28.74
C GLU A 359 8.85 3.54 -30.03
N PHE A 360 8.55 2.31 -30.44
CA PHE A 360 9.02 1.78 -31.70
C PHE A 360 8.57 2.66 -32.87
N GLU A 361 7.28 2.98 -32.98
CA GLU A 361 6.77 3.79 -34.09
C GLU A 361 7.26 5.25 -34.07
N VAL A 362 7.45 5.82 -32.89
CA VAL A 362 8.13 7.12 -32.75
C VAL A 362 9.54 7.05 -33.35
N SER A 363 10.28 5.97 -33.06
CA SER A 363 11.65 5.78 -33.56
C SER A 363 11.74 5.35 -35.03
N SER A 364 10.69 4.70 -35.56
CA SER A 364 10.59 4.25 -36.95
C SER A 364 10.34 5.41 -37.92
N GLY A 365 9.83 6.53 -37.39
CA GLY A 365 9.49 7.72 -38.15
C GLY A 365 8.10 7.68 -38.78
N ASP A 366 7.18 6.85 -38.26
CA ASP A 366 5.76 6.87 -38.59
C ASP A 366 4.97 7.64 -37.51
N PRO A 367 4.89 8.98 -37.60
CA PRO A 367 4.23 9.79 -36.58
C PRO A 367 2.73 9.54 -36.48
N THR A 368 2.09 9.07 -37.56
CA THR A 368 0.65 8.81 -37.58
C THR A 368 0.33 7.56 -36.80
N ARG A 369 1.01 6.44 -37.07
CA ARG A 369 0.79 5.20 -36.32
C ARG A 369 1.22 5.34 -34.86
N ALA A 370 2.32 6.05 -34.60
CA ALA A 370 2.75 6.37 -33.24
C ALA A 370 1.67 7.14 -32.47
N LEU A 371 1.02 8.13 -33.10
CA LEU A 371 -0.07 8.87 -32.49
C LEU A 371 -1.27 7.97 -32.16
N GLU A 372 -1.67 7.09 -33.08
CA GLU A 372 -2.75 6.13 -32.83
C GLU A 372 -2.45 5.27 -31.60
N LEU A 373 -1.24 4.71 -31.51
CA LEU A 373 -0.83 3.86 -30.39
C LEU A 373 -0.74 4.62 -29.07
N VAL A 374 -0.25 5.87 -29.07
CA VAL A 374 -0.30 6.76 -27.88
C VAL A 374 -1.73 6.92 -27.40
N LEU A 375 -2.67 7.17 -28.32
CA LEU A 375 -4.07 7.39 -27.99
C LEU A 375 -4.75 6.11 -27.48
N THR A 376 -4.44 4.97 -28.09
CA THR A 376 -4.86 3.64 -27.64
C THR A 376 -4.32 3.36 -26.23
N TYR A 377 -3.04 3.62 -25.98
CA TYR A 377 -2.41 3.44 -24.67
C TYR A 377 -3.04 4.32 -23.60
N TYR A 378 -3.31 5.58 -23.92
CA TYR A 378 -4.00 6.48 -23.02
C TYR A 378 -5.44 6.01 -22.71
N HIS A 379 -6.19 5.57 -23.72
CA HIS A 379 -7.55 5.08 -23.54
C HIS A 379 -7.58 3.78 -22.72
N PHE A 380 -6.64 2.87 -22.96
CA PHE A 380 -6.44 1.67 -22.16
C PHE A 380 -6.20 2.00 -20.68
N GLY A 381 -5.34 2.98 -20.41
CA GLY A 381 -5.07 3.48 -19.07
C GLY A 381 -6.34 3.97 -18.33
N GLN A 382 -7.24 4.64 -19.05
CA GLN A 382 -8.52 5.12 -18.51
C GLN A 382 -9.45 3.97 -18.14
N VAL A 383 -9.58 3.01 -19.06
CA VAL A 383 -10.51 1.89 -18.94
C VAL A 383 -10.13 0.95 -17.80
N VAL A 384 -8.83 0.72 -17.62
CA VAL A 384 -8.30 -0.18 -16.57
C VAL A 384 -8.14 0.54 -15.21
N ASP A 385 -8.54 1.82 -15.13
CA ASP A 385 -8.40 2.71 -13.98
C ASP A 385 -6.93 2.96 -13.62
N PHE A 386 -6.43 4.16 -13.96
CA PHE A 386 -5.03 4.56 -13.74
C PHE A 386 -4.52 4.32 -12.32
N THR A 387 -5.38 4.43 -11.30
CA THR A 387 -4.95 4.21 -9.93
C THR A 387 -4.66 2.73 -9.63
N PHE A 388 -5.33 1.83 -10.34
CA PHE A 388 -5.05 0.40 -10.32
C PHE A 388 -3.78 0.08 -11.14
N LEU A 389 -3.67 0.64 -12.35
CA LEU A 389 -2.51 0.51 -13.24
C LEU A 389 -1.19 1.01 -12.64
N TYR A 390 -1.20 2.14 -11.93
CA TYR A 390 0.02 2.70 -11.33
C TYR A 390 0.63 1.75 -10.28
N GLY A 391 -0.23 1.17 -9.41
CA GLY A 391 0.22 0.28 -8.35
C GLY A 391 0.51 -1.16 -8.79
N VAL A 392 -0.03 -1.58 -9.95
CA VAL A 392 -0.07 -3.00 -10.33
C VAL A 392 0.61 -3.29 -11.67
N VAL A 393 0.45 -2.39 -12.64
CA VAL A 393 0.97 -2.55 -14.01
C VAL A 393 2.30 -1.79 -14.21
N GLY A 394 2.68 -0.92 -13.27
CA GLY A 394 3.83 -0.03 -13.46
C GLY A 394 3.58 0.98 -14.58
N TYR A 395 2.31 1.28 -14.87
CA TYR A 395 1.94 2.37 -15.76
C TYR A 395 2.38 3.66 -15.09
N ASP A 396 3.45 4.24 -15.61
CA ASP A 396 3.89 5.56 -15.21
C ASP A 396 3.39 6.57 -16.26
N PRO A 397 2.51 7.52 -15.90
CA PRO A 397 2.13 8.62 -16.78
C PRO A 397 3.33 9.35 -17.39
N THR A 398 4.49 9.35 -16.72
CA THR A 398 5.73 9.90 -17.25
C THR A 398 6.22 9.17 -18.51
N ILE A 399 5.92 7.87 -18.67
CA ILE A 399 6.23 7.12 -19.89
C ILE A 399 5.38 7.66 -21.04
N LEU A 400 4.06 7.79 -20.85
CA LEU A 400 3.20 8.39 -21.88
C LEU A 400 3.62 9.83 -22.21
N LEU A 401 3.93 10.64 -21.19
CA LEU A 401 4.43 12.00 -21.35
C LEU A 401 5.73 12.04 -22.18
N SER A 402 6.68 11.16 -21.87
CA SER A 402 7.94 11.10 -22.61
C SER A 402 7.73 10.68 -24.07
N GLN A 403 6.85 9.71 -24.33
CA GLN A 403 6.48 9.28 -25.68
C GLN A 403 5.81 10.39 -26.48
N VAL A 404 4.84 11.09 -25.88
CA VAL A 404 4.17 12.24 -26.52
C VAL A 404 5.17 13.36 -26.81
N ASN A 405 6.09 13.66 -25.88
CA ASN A 405 7.11 14.68 -26.08
C ASN A 405 8.08 14.35 -27.22
N LEU A 406 8.42 13.07 -27.41
CA LEU A 406 9.23 12.61 -28.53
C LEU A 406 8.47 12.68 -29.86
N LEU A 407 7.17 12.39 -29.84
CA LEU A 407 6.29 12.38 -31.00
C LEU A 407 5.93 13.80 -31.49
N LEU A 408 5.64 14.71 -30.57
CA LEU A 408 5.10 16.06 -30.85
C LEU A 408 5.83 16.84 -31.95
N PRO A 409 7.18 16.89 -32.01
CA PRO A 409 7.90 17.62 -33.04
C PRO A 409 7.70 17.09 -34.47
N SER A 410 7.23 15.83 -34.61
CA SER A 410 7.00 15.17 -35.90
C SER A 410 5.54 15.22 -36.37
N LEU A 411 4.62 15.66 -35.50
CA LEU A 411 3.22 15.77 -35.83
C LEU A 411 2.94 17.02 -36.68
N ASP A 412 1.97 16.91 -37.59
CA ASP A 412 1.40 18.07 -38.26
C ASP A 412 0.33 18.77 -37.37
N ALA A 413 -0.15 19.93 -37.81
CA ALA A 413 -1.09 20.72 -37.02
C ALA A 413 -2.42 19.97 -36.76
N ALA A 414 -2.89 19.19 -37.74
CA ALA A 414 -4.12 18.41 -37.63
C ALA A 414 -3.98 17.26 -36.61
N SER A 415 -2.85 16.56 -36.62
CA SER A 415 -2.51 15.48 -35.70
C SER A 415 -2.33 16.00 -34.27
N CYS A 416 -1.67 17.14 -34.10
CA CYS A 416 -1.58 17.84 -32.82
C CYS A 416 -2.96 18.21 -32.25
N ARG A 417 -3.86 18.74 -33.08
CA ARG A 417 -5.25 19.03 -32.68
C ARG A 417 -6.02 17.76 -32.33
N THR A 418 -5.78 16.67 -33.05
CA THR A 418 -6.40 15.35 -32.79
C THR A 418 -5.94 14.78 -31.45
N LEU A 419 -4.64 14.86 -31.15
CA LEU A 419 -4.06 14.49 -29.86
C LEU A 419 -4.71 15.28 -28.72
N ALA A 420 -4.72 16.61 -28.81
CA ALA A 420 -5.33 17.48 -27.81
C ALA A 420 -6.83 17.19 -27.60
N LYS A 421 -7.57 16.96 -28.70
CA LYS A 421 -8.99 16.58 -28.66
C LYS A 421 -9.21 15.24 -27.96
N HIS A 422 -8.35 14.25 -28.21
CA HIS A 422 -8.43 12.94 -27.58
C HIS A 422 -8.12 12.97 -26.09
N ILE A 423 -7.03 13.63 -25.69
CA ILE A 423 -6.69 13.81 -24.27
C ILE A 423 -7.85 14.46 -23.52
N ARG A 424 -8.52 15.45 -24.15
CA ARG A 424 -9.71 16.09 -23.59
C ARG A 424 -10.93 15.18 -23.50
N LYS A 425 -11.18 14.36 -24.54
CA LYS A 425 -12.36 13.48 -24.61
C LYS A 425 -12.39 12.54 -23.41
N TYR A 426 -11.24 11.98 -23.05
CA TYR A 426 -11.13 11.04 -21.92
C TYR A 426 -10.80 11.76 -20.62
N ARG A 427 -11.60 12.80 -20.33
CA ARG A 427 -11.60 13.54 -19.06
C ARG A 427 -11.66 12.52 -17.92
N LEU A 428 -10.60 12.42 -17.12
CA LEU A 428 -10.79 12.01 -15.73
C LEU A 428 -11.72 13.06 -15.14
N GLY A 429 -12.95 12.66 -14.87
CA GLY A 429 -14.15 13.50 -14.94
C GLY A 429 -14.19 14.72 -14.01
N ASP A 430 -15.38 15.26 -13.83
CA ASP A 430 -15.64 16.31 -12.84
C ASP A 430 -15.19 15.92 -11.42
N GLU A 431 -15.06 16.88 -10.49
CA GLU A 431 -14.71 16.58 -9.08
C GLU A 431 -15.62 15.49 -8.48
N ASP A 432 -16.89 15.46 -8.90
CA ASP A 432 -17.85 14.43 -8.52
C ASP A 432 -17.44 13.02 -8.98
N SER A 433 -16.86 12.91 -10.17
CA SER A 433 -16.33 11.63 -10.67
C SER A 433 -15.08 11.18 -9.90
N LEU A 434 -14.25 12.12 -9.44
CA LEU A 434 -13.08 11.80 -8.63
C LEU A 434 -13.54 11.17 -7.31
N ARG A 435 -14.49 11.80 -6.61
CA ARG A 435 -15.04 11.23 -5.38
C ARG A 435 -15.64 9.85 -5.60
N GLN A 436 -16.33 9.63 -6.72
CA GLN A 436 -16.87 8.33 -7.08
C GLN A 436 -15.76 7.29 -7.35
N VAL A 437 -14.70 7.66 -8.05
CA VAL A 437 -13.53 6.80 -8.30
C VAL A 437 -12.84 6.44 -6.98
N LEU A 438 -12.59 7.43 -6.11
CA LEU A 438 -11.98 7.20 -4.80
C LEU A 438 -12.86 6.35 -3.89
N GLN A 439 -14.17 6.55 -3.91
CA GLN A 439 -15.12 5.72 -3.17
C GLN A 439 -15.12 4.28 -3.70
N THR A 440 -15.12 4.10 -5.02
CA THR A 440 -15.06 2.78 -5.66
C THR A 440 -13.74 2.09 -5.32
N LYS A 441 -12.62 2.83 -5.34
CA LYS A 441 -11.30 2.34 -4.94
C LYS A 441 -11.30 1.91 -3.46
N ARG A 442 -11.84 2.74 -2.58
CA ARG A 442 -11.98 2.42 -1.15
C ARG A 442 -12.80 1.15 -0.94
N ILE A 443 -13.97 1.03 -1.57
CA ILE A 443 -14.81 -0.16 -1.50
C ILE A 443 -14.04 -1.39 -2.02
N ARG A 444 -13.33 -1.26 -3.14
CA ARG A 444 -12.50 -2.34 -3.71
C ARG A 444 -11.39 -2.77 -2.75
N ASN A 445 -10.64 -1.83 -2.19
CA ASN A 445 -9.57 -2.10 -1.22
C ASN A 445 -10.12 -2.75 0.06
N SER A 446 -11.23 -2.22 0.59
CA SER A 446 -11.91 -2.77 1.77
C SER A 446 -12.47 -4.18 1.54
N ASN A 447 -12.66 -4.62 0.30
CA ASN A 447 -13.11 -5.97 -0.04
C ASN A 447 -11.97 -6.88 -0.54
N ARG A 448 -10.72 -6.38 -0.61
CA ARG A 448 -9.57 -7.15 -1.14
C ARG A 448 -9.15 -8.28 -0.21
N ASN A 449 -8.88 -7.94 1.04
CA ASN A 449 -8.54 -8.83 2.15
C ASN A 449 -8.68 -8.05 3.46
N TRP A 450 -8.58 -8.74 4.60
CA TRP A 450 -8.76 -8.11 5.91
C TRP A 450 -7.67 -7.07 6.20
N GLN A 451 -6.44 -7.25 5.71
CA GLN A 451 -5.35 -6.29 5.93
C GLN A 451 -5.60 -4.97 5.21
N SER A 452 -6.06 -5.03 3.96
CA SER A 452 -6.42 -3.85 3.16
C SER A 452 -7.62 -3.14 3.77
N HIS A 453 -8.63 -3.91 4.22
CA HIS A 453 -9.76 -3.34 4.96
C HIS A 453 -9.29 -2.64 6.24
N LEU A 454 -8.44 -3.29 7.02
CA LEU A 454 -7.90 -2.71 8.24
C LEU A 454 -7.12 -1.43 7.94
N TYR A 455 -6.30 -1.44 6.88
CA TYR A 455 -5.56 -0.26 6.45
C TYR A 455 -6.49 0.91 6.11
N GLU A 456 -7.57 0.67 5.37
CA GLU A 456 -8.58 1.70 5.06
C GLU A 456 -9.26 2.25 6.33
N LEU A 457 -9.62 1.39 7.30
CA LEU A 457 -10.18 1.83 8.59
C LEU A 457 -9.20 2.69 9.38
N LEU A 458 -7.94 2.27 9.44
CA LEU A 458 -6.89 2.99 10.16
C LEU A 458 -6.57 4.34 9.50
N ASN A 459 -6.60 4.41 8.17
CA ASN A 459 -6.46 5.66 7.43
C ASN A 459 -7.61 6.63 7.76
N GLU A 460 -8.85 6.14 7.76
CA GLU A 460 -10.02 6.94 8.14
C GLU A 460 -9.90 7.48 9.57
N TRP A 461 -9.52 6.65 10.55
CA TRP A 461 -9.43 7.08 11.95
C TRP A 461 -8.23 7.95 12.27
N SER A 462 -7.12 7.76 11.55
CA SER A 462 -5.94 8.60 11.74
C SER A 462 -6.15 10.02 11.20
N GLY A 463 -7.24 10.25 10.46
CA GLY A 463 -7.43 11.49 9.70
C GLY A 463 -6.33 11.69 8.66
N VAL A 464 -5.55 10.64 8.36
CA VAL A 464 -4.66 10.64 7.21
C VAL A 464 -5.58 10.67 6.02
N ASP A 465 -5.62 11.84 5.41
CA ASP A 465 -6.49 12.11 4.29
C ASP A 465 -5.93 11.41 3.04
N VAL A 466 -6.07 10.08 3.01
CA VAL A 466 -5.72 9.25 1.85
C VAL A 466 -6.53 9.71 0.65
N VAL A 467 -7.78 10.14 0.88
CA VAL A 467 -8.59 10.80 -0.14
C VAL A 467 -7.84 12.02 -0.69
N HIS A 468 -7.27 12.87 0.15
CA HIS A 468 -6.45 14.00 -0.29
C HIS A 468 -5.12 13.61 -0.94
N TRP A 469 -4.47 12.51 -0.51
CA TRP A 469 -3.26 12.01 -1.18
C TRP A 469 -3.57 11.50 -2.60
N GLU A 470 -4.64 10.73 -2.75
CA GLU A 470 -5.13 10.23 -4.03
C GLU A 470 -5.67 11.35 -4.91
N GLU A 471 -6.44 12.28 -4.33
CA GLU A 471 -6.90 13.50 -4.99
C GLU A 471 -5.70 14.31 -5.50
N ARG A 472 -4.64 14.42 -4.71
CA ARG A 472 -3.40 15.07 -5.16
C ARG A 472 -2.76 14.34 -6.32
N HIS A 473 -2.69 13.00 -6.29
CA HIS A 473 -2.15 12.21 -7.40
C HIS A 473 -2.98 12.40 -8.66
N PHE A 474 -4.30 12.42 -8.50
CA PHE A 474 -5.25 12.67 -9.58
C PHE A 474 -5.13 14.07 -10.15
N ARG A 475 -5.01 15.11 -9.30
CA ARG A 475 -4.78 16.50 -9.74
C ARG A 475 -3.44 16.63 -10.45
N ASN A 476 -2.37 16.00 -9.95
CA ASN A 476 -1.07 15.95 -10.62
C ASN A 476 -1.20 15.33 -12.01
N TRP A 477 -1.85 14.18 -12.11
CA TRP A 477 -2.08 13.51 -13.39
C TRP A 477 -2.94 14.37 -14.34
N THR A 478 -3.96 15.05 -13.80
CA THR A 478 -4.86 15.93 -14.57
C THR A 478 -4.10 17.14 -15.08
N ALA A 479 -3.18 17.69 -14.29
CA ALA A 479 -2.33 18.80 -14.69
C ALA A 479 -1.41 18.37 -15.84
N HIS A 480 -0.71 17.23 -15.71
CA HIS A 480 0.17 16.71 -16.77
C HIS A 480 -0.56 16.47 -18.09
N THR A 481 -1.75 15.85 -18.05
CA THR A 481 -2.53 15.57 -19.25
C THR A 481 -3.06 16.85 -19.91
N ARG A 482 -3.53 17.82 -19.12
CA ARG A 482 -3.92 19.14 -19.65
C ARG A 482 -2.74 19.90 -20.24
N LEU A 483 -1.59 19.88 -19.58
CA LEU A 483 -0.35 20.49 -20.09
C LEU A 483 0.08 19.88 -21.42
N LEU A 484 0.01 18.55 -21.58
CA LEU A 484 0.26 17.88 -22.87
C LEU A 484 -0.72 18.34 -23.96
N ALA A 485 -2.01 18.45 -23.63
CA ALA A 485 -3.00 18.92 -24.59
C ALA A 485 -2.72 20.38 -25.03
N ILE A 486 -2.35 21.26 -24.09
CA ILE A 486 -1.93 22.64 -24.39
C ILE A 486 -0.67 22.64 -25.25
N GLN A 487 0.32 21.81 -24.92
CA GLN A 487 1.57 21.68 -25.65
C GLN A 487 1.32 21.28 -27.12
N ALA A 488 0.43 20.30 -27.34
CA ALA A 488 0.02 19.90 -28.68
C ALA A 488 -0.66 21.06 -29.43
N LEU A 489 -1.51 21.84 -28.77
CA LEU A 489 -2.17 22.99 -29.38
C LEU A 489 -1.20 24.14 -29.70
N LEU A 490 -0.23 24.40 -28.82
CA LEU A 490 0.86 25.36 -29.08
C LEU A 490 1.67 24.95 -30.30
N GLN A 491 1.97 23.65 -30.45
CA GLN A 491 2.66 23.11 -31.61
C GLN A 491 1.83 23.27 -32.89
N ALA A 492 0.53 22.97 -32.84
CA ALA A 492 -0.37 23.20 -33.98
C ALA A 492 -0.41 24.68 -34.40
N TYR A 493 -0.56 25.58 -33.42
CA TYR A 493 -0.59 27.02 -33.66
C TYR A 493 0.72 27.51 -34.29
N TRP A 494 1.87 27.03 -33.80
CA TRP A 494 3.16 27.37 -34.37
C TRP A 494 3.30 26.85 -35.81
N LEU A 495 2.86 25.63 -36.11
CA LEU A 495 2.91 25.05 -37.45
C LEU A 495 2.06 25.82 -38.47
N GLU A 496 0.99 26.47 -38.01
CA GLU A 496 0.05 27.24 -38.84
C GLU A 496 0.48 28.71 -38.99
N SER A 497 0.91 29.35 -37.91
CA SER A 497 1.20 30.81 -37.86
C SER A 497 2.70 31.15 -37.91
N ASN A 498 3.58 30.16 -37.76
CA ASN A 498 5.03 30.32 -37.63
C ASN A 498 5.45 31.22 -36.44
N SER A 499 4.59 31.35 -35.43
CA SER A 499 4.83 32.10 -34.20
C SER A 499 4.09 31.45 -33.03
N LEU A 500 4.52 31.68 -31.79
CA LEU A 500 3.77 31.29 -30.61
C LEU A 500 2.69 32.34 -30.27
N PRO A 501 1.54 31.95 -29.68
CA PRO A 501 0.51 32.90 -29.29
C PRO A 501 0.99 33.79 -28.13
N GLU A 502 0.44 34.99 -28.01
CA GLU A 502 0.76 35.90 -26.89
C GLU A 502 0.16 35.37 -25.58
N SER A 503 -0.97 34.70 -25.68
CA SER A 503 -1.70 34.12 -24.56
C SER A 503 -2.32 32.77 -24.89
N LEU A 504 -2.56 31.94 -23.87
CA LEU A 504 -3.30 30.69 -24.04
C LEU A 504 -4.75 30.89 -24.53
N HIS A 505 -5.28 32.13 -24.52
CA HIS A 505 -6.61 32.44 -25.01
C HIS A 505 -6.73 32.33 -26.52
N GLU A 506 -5.64 32.55 -27.26
CA GLU A 506 -5.57 32.46 -28.72
C GLU A 506 -5.58 31.02 -29.26
N LEU A 507 -5.37 30.03 -28.38
CA LEU A 507 -5.55 28.63 -28.72
C LEU A 507 -7.06 28.39 -28.90
N GLU A 508 -7.57 28.58 -30.12
CA GLU A 508 -8.97 28.38 -30.54
C GLU A 508 -9.25 26.95 -31.07
N PRO A 509 -10.52 26.48 -31.04
CA PRO A 509 -11.76 27.25 -30.81
C PRO A 509 -12.30 27.19 -29.37
N ARG A 510 -13.29 28.05 -29.07
CA ARG A 510 -14.08 28.31 -27.82
C ARG A 510 -14.29 27.16 -26.81
N ASN A 511 -14.03 25.90 -27.15
CA ASN A 511 -14.19 24.72 -26.31
C ASN A 511 -12.92 24.36 -25.49
N LEU A 512 -11.95 25.27 -25.36
CA LEU A 512 -10.71 25.07 -24.57
C LEU A 512 -10.77 25.65 -23.16
N SER A 513 -11.89 26.23 -22.74
CA SER A 513 -12.05 26.83 -21.40
C SER A 513 -11.63 25.89 -20.27
N GLU A 514 -12.00 24.60 -20.33
CA GLU A 514 -11.67 23.63 -19.28
C GLU A 514 -10.20 23.16 -19.31
N VAL A 515 -9.60 23.03 -20.49
CA VAL A 515 -8.19 22.57 -20.62
C VAL A 515 -7.23 23.64 -20.10
N ARG A 516 -7.65 24.91 -20.12
CA ARG A 516 -6.83 26.04 -19.68
C ARG A 516 -6.67 26.11 -18.17
N LEU A 517 -7.57 25.54 -17.38
CA LEU A 517 -7.52 25.66 -15.93
C LEU A 517 -6.59 24.61 -15.31
N ASP A 518 -5.71 25.06 -14.44
CA ASP A 518 -4.87 24.22 -13.60
C ASP A 518 -5.73 23.56 -12.50
N PRO A 519 -5.72 22.22 -12.35
CA PRO A 519 -6.51 21.52 -11.33
C PRO A 519 -6.07 21.83 -9.88
N PHE A 520 -4.94 22.48 -9.66
CA PHE A 520 -4.49 22.90 -8.32
C PHE A 520 -5.05 24.25 -7.91
N SER A 521 -5.00 25.26 -8.78
CA SER A 521 -5.45 26.62 -8.47
C SER A 521 -6.86 26.94 -8.95
N GLY A 522 -7.38 26.22 -9.95
CA GLY A 522 -8.60 26.61 -10.67
C GLY A 522 -8.39 27.79 -11.63
N GLU A 523 -7.18 28.34 -11.69
CA GLU A 523 -6.79 29.45 -12.56
C GLU A 523 -6.13 28.95 -13.85
N PRO A 524 -5.98 29.78 -14.90
CA PRO A 524 -5.26 29.38 -16.10
C PRO A 524 -3.83 28.89 -15.82
N PHE A 525 -3.37 27.87 -16.56
CA PHE A 525 -1.97 27.45 -16.55
C PHE A 525 -1.04 28.62 -16.85
N GLN A 526 0.13 28.59 -16.22
CA GLN A 526 1.09 29.67 -16.34
C GLN A 526 1.84 29.51 -17.65
N TYR A 527 1.79 30.55 -18.48
CA TYR A 527 2.37 30.56 -19.81
C TYR A 527 3.21 31.81 -19.99
N ALA A 528 4.46 31.63 -20.40
CA ALA A 528 5.37 32.72 -20.75
C ALA A 528 6.14 32.35 -22.00
N THR A 529 6.25 33.29 -22.94
CA THR A 529 7.13 33.18 -24.10
C THR A 529 8.40 34.00 -23.89
N ASN A 530 9.50 33.60 -24.50
CA ASN A 530 10.66 34.48 -24.62
C ASN A 530 10.38 35.65 -25.57
N LEU A 531 11.26 36.67 -25.54
CA LEU A 531 11.16 37.89 -26.37
C LEU A 531 11.06 37.57 -27.88
N ASP A 532 11.68 36.48 -28.31
CA ASP A 532 11.69 36.03 -29.71
C ASP A 532 10.45 35.20 -30.11
N ARG A 533 9.56 34.87 -29.16
CA ARG A 533 8.39 34.00 -29.33
C ARG A 533 8.70 32.67 -30.01
N ARG A 534 9.91 32.13 -29.82
CA ARG A 534 10.29 30.80 -30.33
C ARG A 534 10.28 29.73 -29.26
N THR A 535 10.38 30.14 -28.01
CA THR A 535 10.35 29.26 -26.84
C THR A 535 9.27 29.70 -25.88
N TYR A 536 8.69 28.74 -25.18
CA TYR A 536 7.73 28.96 -24.12
C TYR A 536 8.07 28.11 -22.90
N LYS A 537 7.62 28.61 -21.75
CA LYS A 537 7.49 27.87 -20.51
C LYS A 537 6.01 27.75 -20.20
N LEU A 538 5.57 26.52 -19.95
CA LEU A 538 4.22 26.19 -19.53
C LEU A 538 4.32 25.41 -18.21
N SER A 539 3.64 25.87 -17.16
CA SER A 539 3.69 25.22 -15.85
C SER A 539 2.36 25.22 -15.11
N SER A 540 2.20 24.21 -14.26
CA SER A 540 1.22 24.19 -13.19
C SER A 540 1.81 24.82 -11.93
N VAL A 541 0.97 25.41 -11.06
CA VAL A 541 1.38 25.81 -9.71
C VAL A 541 1.68 24.63 -8.80
N GLY A 542 1.34 23.41 -9.23
CA GLY A 542 1.65 22.19 -8.52
C GLY A 542 1.06 22.13 -7.11
N ARG A 543 1.69 21.30 -6.28
CA ARG A 543 1.18 20.96 -4.95
C ARG A 543 1.23 22.11 -3.95
N ASP A 544 2.24 22.96 -4.04
CA ASP A 544 2.47 24.01 -3.06
C ASP A 544 1.61 25.26 -3.32
N GLY A 545 0.93 25.29 -4.47
CA GLY A 545 0.06 26.38 -4.90
C GLY A 545 0.83 27.66 -5.21
N LYS A 546 2.15 27.59 -5.37
CA LYS A 546 2.99 28.76 -5.63
C LYS A 546 3.34 28.85 -7.11
N ALA A 547 3.38 30.09 -7.58
CA ALA A 547 3.77 30.40 -8.92
C ALA A 547 5.30 30.44 -9.03
N ASP A 548 5.88 29.44 -9.68
CA ASP A 548 7.33 29.34 -9.86
C ASP A 548 7.81 29.74 -11.27
N VAL A 549 7.00 30.52 -12.00
CA VAL A 549 7.40 31.00 -13.35
C VAL A 549 8.46 32.08 -13.25
N LYS A 550 9.71 31.65 -13.35
CA LYS A 550 10.81 32.47 -13.86
C LYS A 550 10.84 32.35 -15.38
N ALA A 551 11.28 33.41 -16.08
CA ALA A 551 11.47 33.39 -17.53
C ALA A 551 12.32 32.17 -17.96
N PRO A 552 12.06 31.56 -19.13
CA PRO A 552 12.77 30.36 -19.57
C PRO A 552 14.29 30.54 -19.50
N ASN A 553 14.96 29.74 -18.68
CA ASN A 553 16.42 29.67 -18.64
C ASN A 553 16.88 28.95 -19.93
N GLU A 554 17.98 29.34 -20.57
CA GLU A 554 18.48 28.69 -21.80
C GLU A 554 18.86 27.20 -21.64
N LYS A 555 18.83 26.66 -20.42
CA LYS A 555 19.11 25.25 -20.13
C LYS A 555 17.81 24.46 -20.31
N GLY A 556 17.77 23.62 -21.35
CA GLY A 556 16.60 22.87 -21.79
C GLY A 556 16.00 21.91 -20.75
N TYR A 557 14.88 21.27 -21.15
CA TYR A 557 14.09 20.28 -20.42
C TYR A 557 14.65 19.81 -19.06
N SER A 558 14.06 20.31 -17.98
CA SER A 558 14.12 19.64 -16.68
C SER A 558 12.71 19.20 -16.31
N LEU A 559 12.51 17.89 -16.12
CA LEU A 559 11.44 17.45 -15.22
C LEU A 559 11.81 18.05 -13.86
N GLY A 560 10.97 18.95 -13.36
CA GLY A 560 11.17 19.60 -12.06
C GLY A 560 11.22 18.57 -10.93
N SER A 561 11.33 19.07 -9.70
CA SER A 561 11.07 18.20 -8.55
C SER A 561 9.68 17.57 -8.69
N SER A 562 9.38 16.45 -8.01
CA SER A 562 8.06 15.80 -8.10
C SER A 562 6.86 16.71 -7.76
N ASP A 563 7.13 17.89 -7.21
CA ASP A 563 6.13 18.90 -6.86
C ASP A 563 5.92 19.96 -7.97
N ASP A 564 6.87 20.13 -8.90
CA ASP A 564 6.82 21.13 -9.98
C ASP A 564 6.55 20.47 -11.34
N ILE A 565 5.39 20.79 -11.93
CA ILE A 565 5.02 20.28 -13.26
C ILE A 565 5.29 21.36 -14.29
N GLU A 566 6.47 21.29 -14.90
CA GLU A 566 6.95 22.25 -15.90
C GLU A 566 7.23 21.55 -17.23
N ILE A 567 6.80 22.18 -18.33
CA ILE A 567 7.15 21.80 -19.70
C ILE A 567 7.79 23.01 -20.38
N THR A 568 8.99 22.82 -20.92
CA THR A 568 9.67 23.83 -21.74
C THR A 568 9.66 23.41 -23.21
N GLY A 569 9.18 24.27 -24.10
CA GLY A 569 9.24 24.04 -25.55
C GLY A 569 10.67 24.26 -26.10
N PRO A 570 11.11 23.54 -27.14
CA PRO A 570 12.48 23.64 -27.63
C PRO A 570 12.81 25.01 -28.25
N ALA A 571 14.07 25.45 -28.07
CA ALA A 571 14.69 26.60 -28.75
C ALA A 571 15.06 26.32 -30.22
N LYS A 572 14.96 25.07 -30.66
CA LYS A 572 15.26 24.63 -32.03
C LYS A 572 14.10 23.84 -32.60
N LEU A 573 13.01 24.54 -32.91
CA LEU A 573 12.14 24.10 -34.00
C LEU A 573 13.03 24.10 -35.25
N LYS A 574 13.32 22.92 -35.82
CA LYS A 574 14.15 22.80 -37.03
C LYS A 574 13.61 23.80 -38.05
N ASP A 575 14.44 24.74 -38.49
CA ASP A 575 14.10 25.61 -39.61
C ASP A 575 13.55 24.72 -40.72
N ARG A 576 12.29 24.96 -41.12
CA ARG A 576 11.71 24.25 -42.27
C ARG A 576 12.74 24.38 -43.40
N PRO A 577 13.17 23.28 -44.06
CA PRO A 577 13.91 23.42 -45.29
C PRO A 577 13.06 24.30 -46.20
N LYS A 578 13.59 25.47 -46.57
CA LYS A 578 12.90 26.40 -47.48
C LYS A 578 12.54 25.58 -48.73
N ARG A 579 11.25 25.32 -48.93
CA ARG A 579 10.73 24.67 -50.12
C ARG A 579 10.86 25.60 -51.31
#